data_AF-A0A9J8AU53-F1
#
_entry.id   AF-A0A9J8AU53-F1
#
_cell.length_a   1.000
_cell.length_b   1.000
_cell.length_c   1.000
_cell.angle_alpha   90.00
_cell.angle_beta   90.00
_cell.angle_gamma   90.00
#
_symmetry.space_group_name_H-M   'P 1'
#
loop_
_entity.id
_entity.type
_entity.pdbx_description
1 polymer ?
#
loop_
_entity_poly.entity_id
_entity_poly.type
_entity_poly.pdbx_seq_one_letter_code
_entity_poly.pdbx_strand_id
1 'polypeptide(L)'
;MIGKHEPSHRQGRASQAVMWVECKVLEAGCGGRRRSLRSTVMRLPCSFWFLLLLGAGGLLLLHLQDLTETLQQQNQGAKVIFSQVHAIRKEPCPYCPDNNRQTDPTEDNFPRSAQPVQLPVFPWVQRSSQINPKDITAAHVTKSHRKLLLKSGLLVQQLNADPPGQIKENPEQLSQVQLSRQRLMREVCAKYTSGSTKQTITRMHVSRIFVEDKHKLLYCEVPKAGCSNWKRVLMVLQGLASSTGEIQHDEVHYGNHLKRLDSFDQNGIIHRLKTYTKVLFLREPFERLVSAFRDKFESPNSYYHPVFGKPIISKYRSNATQYALRTGAGVTFKEFIQYLLDVHRPVGMDIHWEPVGHLCSPCLLDYDFIGKFETLEEEANFLLRSIGAPSNLTFPSFKDRNPNAERTSLEITRRYFAQLNVTERQRAYDFYYMDYLMFNYSKPFKDLY
;
A
#
# COMPACT_ATOMS: atom_id res chain seq x y z
N MET A 1 43.64 -16.31 -55.11
CA MET A 1 43.95 -17.45 -56.00
C MET A 1 44.25 -18.65 -55.09
N ILE A 2 43.32 -19.58 -54.92
CA ILE A 2 43.20 -20.88 -55.65
C ILE A 2 44.38 -21.80 -55.32
N GLY A 3 44.26 -23.04 -54.86
CA GLY A 3 43.13 -23.96 -54.66
C GLY A 3 43.65 -25.23 -53.94
N LYS A 4 42.84 -25.86 -53.09
CA LYS A 4 42.14 -27.14 -53.32
C LYS A 4 43.03 -28.40 -53.39
N HIS A 5 42.82 -29.30 -52.42
CA HIS A 5 42.57 -30.71 -52.72
C HIS A 5 41.78 -31.39 -51.58
N GLU A 6 40.57 -31.82 -51.92
CA GLU A 6 39.80 -32.96 -51.37
C GLU A 6 39.75 -34.02 -52.51
N PRO A 7 39.29 -35.29 -52.37
CA PRO A 7 38.07 -35.71 -51.64
C PRO A 7 38.05 -37.13 -50.98
N SER A 8 36.96 -37.41 -50.23
CA SER A 8 36.04 -38.58 -50.41
C SER A 8 35.68 -39.46 -49.17
N HIS A 9 34.45 -39.22 -48.67
CA HIS A 9 33.32 -40.15 -48.32
C HIS A 9 33.38 -41.32 -47.30
N ARG A 10 32.52 -41.23 -46.26
CA ARG A 10 31.22 -41.96 -46.03
C ARG A 10 30.69 -41.63 -44.61
N GLN A 11 29.56 -40.92 -44.42
CA GLN A 11 28.12 -41.31 -44.40
C GLN A 11 27.63 -42.08 -43.15
N GLY A 12 26.73 -41.47 -42.38
CA GLY A 12 25.94 -42.09 -41.31
C GLY A 12 25.04 -41.07 -40.58
N ARG A 13 23.72 -41.23 -40.67
CA ARG A 13 22.63 -40.29 -40.29
C ARG A 13 21.86 -40.89 -39.10
N ALA A 14 21.44 -40.11 -38.12
CA ALA A 14 20.35 -40.47 -37.21
C ALA A 14 19.62 -39.22 -36.67
N SER A 15 18.30 -39.22 -36.83
CA SER A 15 17.33 -38.29 -36.25
C SER A 15 16.33 -39.11 -35.44
N GLN A 16 15.75 -38.52 -34.38
CA GLN A 16 14.42 -38.77 -33.75
C GLN A 16 14.48 -38.29 -32.30
N ALA A 17 13.42 -37.93 -31.57
CA ALA A 17 12.07 -37.43 -31.86
C ALA A 17 11.46 -37.11 -30.47
N VAL A 18 10.45 -36.25 -30.48
CA VAL A 18 9.67 -35.75 -29.34
C VAL A 18 8.78 -36.86 -28.74
N MET A 19 8.55 -36.87 -27.42
CA MET A 19 7.50 -37.67 -26.78
C MET A 19 6.65 -36.83 -25.81
N TRP A 20 5.40 -36.61 -26.20
CA TRP A 20 4.26 -36.25 -25.36
C TRP A 20 3.61 -37.54 -24.82
N VAL A 21 3.14 -37.53 -23.57
CA VAL A 21 2.35 -38.64 -23.00
C VAL A 21 0.91 -38.17 -22.82
N GLU A 22 0.03 -38.64 -23.69
CA GLU A 22 -1.42 -38.73 -23.47
C GLU A 22 -1.74 -40.09 -22.87
N CYS A 23 -2.60 -40.13 -21.84
CA CYS A 23 -3.15 -41.38 -21.31
C CYS A 23 -4.62 -41.49 -21.74
N LYS A 24 -4.90 -42.39 -22.68
CA LYS A 24 -6.26 -42.73 -23.13
C LYS A 24 -6.83 -43.91 -22.34
N VAL A 25 -8.11 -43.72 -22.03
CA VAL A 25 -9.11 -44.68 -21.56
C VAL A 25 -9.12 -45.97 -22.39
N LEU A 26 -9.24 -47.12 -21.72
CA LEU A 26 -9.62 -48.40 -22.32
C LEU A 26 -10.87 -48.93 -21.62
N GLU A 27 -11.95 -49.02 -22.41
CA GLU A 27 -13.15 -49.82 -22.13
C GLU A 27 -12.85 -51.30 -22.37
N ALA A 28 -13.48 -52.16 -21.57
CA ALA A 28 -13.71 -53.57 -21.89
C ALA A 28 -15.16 -53.94 -21.56
N GLY A 29 -15.96 -54.27 -22.59
CA GLY A 29 -17.16 -55.12 -22.46
C GLY A 29 -16.75 -56.59 -22.32
N CYS A 30 -17.60 -57.57 -22.04
CA CYS A 30 -19.06 -57.71 -22.10
C CYS A 30 -19.42 -59.05 -21.37
N GLY A 31 -20.64 -59.22 -20.83
CA GLY A 31 -21.19 -60.55 -20.50
C GLY A 31 -21.99 -60.65 -19.20
N GLY A 32 -23.31 -60.55 -19.28
CA GLY A 32 -24.21 -60.42 -18.13
C GLY A 32 -24.66 -61.71 -17.43
N ARG A 33 -25.29 -61.52 -16.26
CA ARG A 33 -26.34 -62.38 -15.70
C ARG A 33 -27.26 -61.55 -14.80
N ARG A 34 -28.54 -61.51 -15.18
CA ARG A 34 -29.66 -60.97 -14.38
C ARG A 34 -29.82 -61.77 -13.09
N ARG A 35 -30.08 -61.10 -11.95
CA ARG A 35 -31.07 -61.54 -10.94
C ARG A 35 -31.36 -60.45 -9.89
N SER A 36 -32.65 -60.13 -9.82
CA SER A 36 -33.46 -59.74 -8.65
C SER A 36 -33.16 -58.45 -7.89
N LEU A 37 -34.10 -57.50 -8.01
CA LEU A 37 -34.42 -56.52 -6.97
C LEU A 37 -34.73 -57.23 -5.64
N ARG A 38 -34.16 -56.72 -4.55
CA ARG A 38 -34.71 -56.85 -3.20
C ARG A 38 -34.72 -55.45 -2.59
N SER A 39 -35.91 -54.98 -2.25
CA SER A 39 -36.18 -53.75 -1.52
C SER A 39 -35.64 -53.87 -0.10
N THR A 40 -34.70 -53.00 0.27
CA THR A 40 -34.32 -52.79 1.68
C THR A 40 -34.76 -51.38 2.06
N VAL A 41 -35.76 -51.31 2.94
CA VAL A 41 -36.19 -50.09 3.62
C VAL A 41 -35.02 -49.59 4.46
N MET A 42 -34.38 -48.47 4.08
CA MET A 42 -33.43 -47.78 4.95
C MET A 42 -34.20 -46.93 5.95
N ARG A 43 -34.14 -47.31 7.23
CA ARG A 43 -34.48 -46.43 8.36
C ARG A 43 -33.42 -45.33 8.42
N LEU A 44 -33.84 -44.06 8.30
CA LEU A 44 -32.95 -42.92 8.53
C LEU A 44 -32.56 -42.85 10.02
N PRO A 45 -31.28 -42.60 10.35
CA PRO A 45 -30.84 -42.44 11.72
C PRO A 45 -31.36 -41.13 12.34
N CYS A 46 -31.62 -41.15 13.65
CA CYS A 46 -32.16 -40.04 14.45
C CYS A 46 -31.38 -38.71 14.36
N SER A 47 -30.19 -38.71 13.76
CA SER A 47 -29.39 -37.50 13.50
C SER A 47 -29.98 -36.58 12.44
N PHE A 48 -30.83 -37.08 11.53
CA PHE A 48 -31.46 -36.25 10.49
C PHE A 48 -32.61 -35.37 11.02
N TRP A 49 -33.31 -35.82 12.06
CA TRP A 49 -34.38 -35.05 12.69
C TRP A 49 -33.84 -33.87 13.53
N PHE A 50 -32.65 -34.02 14.13
CA PHE A 50 -31.99 -32.95 14.87
C PHE A 50 -31.56 -31.78 13.98
N LEU A 51 -31.10 -32.05 12.75
CA LEU A 51 -30.70 -31.00 11.81
C LEU A 51 -31.89 -30.22 11.25
N LEU A 52 -33.03 -30.89 11.03
CA LEU A 52 -34.28 -30.24 10.61
C LEU A 52 -34.89 -29.36 11.71
N LEU A 53 -34.83 -29.79 12.97
CA LEU A 53 -35.33 -28.99 14.11
C LEU A 53 -34.44 -27.77 14.42
N LEU A 54 -33.12 -27.89 14.27
CA LEU A 54 -32.19 -26.76 14.41
C LEU A 54 -32.35 -25.74 13.26
N GLY A 55 -32.60 -26.22 12.03
CA GLY A 55 -32.88 -25.36 10.88
C GLY A 55 -34.19 -24.57 11.01
N ALA A 56 -35.25 -25.20 11.51
CA ALA A 56 -36.53 -24.54 11.74
C ALA A 56 -36.48 -23.55 12.92
N GLY A 57 -35.75 -23.86 13.99
CA GLY A 57 -35.56 -22.96 15.13
C GLY A 57 -34.75 -21.70 14.79
N GLY A 58 -33.73 -21.82 13.94
CA GLY A 58 -32.93 -20.67 13.48
C GLY A 58 -33.72 -19.70 12.61
N LEU A 59 -34.61 -20.20 11.74
CA LEU A 59 -35.50 -19.37 10.93
C LEU A 59 -36.55 -18.64 11.77
N LEU A 60 -37.05 -19.25 12.85
CA LEU A 60 -38.01 -18.62 13.77
C LEU A 60 -37.36 -17.47 14.56
N LEU A 61 -36.09 -17.62 14.98
CA LEU A 61 -35.32 -16.60 15.70
C LEU A 61 -35.02 -15.38 14.82
N LEU A 62 -34.69 -15.59 13.54
CA LEU A 62 -34.51 -14.50 12.58
C LEU A 62 -35.82 -13.73 12.35
N HIS A 63 -36.96 -14.43 12.29
CA HIS A 63 -38.26 -13.79 12.11
C HIS A 63 -38.72 -13.01 13.36
N LEU A 64 -38.35 -13.47 14.57
CA LEU A 64 -38.63 -12.78 15.83
C LEU A 64 -37.76 -11.52 16.00
N GLN A 65 -36.48 -11.55 15.60
CA GLN A 65 -35.63 -10.36 15.60
C GLN A 65 -36.16 -9.27 14.67
N ASP A 66 -36.66 -9.64 13.49
CA ASP A 66 -37.26 -8.72 12.50
C ASP A 66 -38.58 -8.09 13.01
N LEU A 67 -39.38 -8.84 13.77
CA LEU A 67 -40.57 -8.33 14.48
C LEU A 67 -40.21 -7.37 15.62
N THR A 68 -39.04 -7.55 16.26
CA THR A 68 -38.61 -6.68 17.36
C THR A 68 -38.07 -5.34 16.84
N GLU A 69 -37.36 -5.34 15.71
CA GLU A 69 -36.90 -4.11 15.04
C GLU A 69 -38.06 -3.29 14.47
N THR A 70 -39.08 -3.95 13.91
CA THR A 70 -40.28 -3.27 13.38
C THR A 70 -41.15 -2.65 14.49
N LEU A 71 -41.27 -3.29 15.66
CA LEU A 71 -41.95 -2.70 16.83
C LEU A 71 -41.17 -1.53 17.46
N GLN A 72 -39.84 -1.52 17.36
CA GLN A 72 -39.00 -0.44 17.87
C GLN A 72 -38.98 0.79 16.95
N GLN A 73 -39.24 0.60 15.65
CA GLN A 73 -39.42 1.69 14.67
C GLN A 73 -40.79 2.36 14.76
N GLN A 74 -41.81 1.70 15.33
CA GLN A 74 -43.17 2.23 15.44
C GLN A 74 -43.39 3.14 16.68
N ASN A 75 -42.41 3.24 17.59
CA ASN A 75 -42.52 3.99 18.85
C ASN A 75 -41.68 5.28 18.94
N GLN A 76 -41.15 5.80 17.82
CA GLN A 76 -40.46 7.11 17.77
C GLN A 76 -41.33 8.22 17.14
N GLY A 77 -42.61 8.24 17.50
CA GLY A 77 -43.59 9.22 17.03
C GLY A 77 -44.47 9.78 18.14
N ALA A 78 -43.88 10.32 19.22
CA ALA A 78 -44.63 11.09 20.21
C ALA A 78 -43.77 12.20 20.82
N LYS A 79 -44.14 13.47 20.53
CA LYS A 79 -43.64 14.67 21.23
C LYS A 79 -44.18 14.68 22.66
N VAL A 80 -43.32 14.72 23.67
CA VAL A 80 -43.69 15.16 25.02
C VAL A 80 -42.58 16.07 25.58
N ILE A 81 -42.99 17.27 25.96
CA ILE A 81 -42.25 18.31 26.67
C ILE A 81 -42.29 17.96 28.17
N PHE A 82 -41.19 18.10 28.93
CA PHE A 82 -41.14 18.80 30.25
C PHE A 82 -39.74 18.82 30.91
N SER A 83 -39.35 20.04 31.31
CA SER A 83 -38.53 20.56 32.44
C SER A 83 -37.40 19.80 33.15
N GLN A 84 -36.37 20.61 33.49
CA GLN A 84 -35.33 20.44 34.52
C GLN A 84 -35.85 20.08 35.92
N VAL A 85 -35.14 19.19 36.65
CA VAL A 85 -34.98 19.23 38.13
C VAL A 85 -33.60 18.65 38.54
N HIS A 86 -33.10 19.16 39.66
CA HIS A 86 -31.77 19.16 40.27
C HIS A 86 -31.08 17.85 40.66
N ALA A 87 -29.75 18.00 40.82
CA ALA A 87 -28.80 17.11 41.49
C ALA A 87 -29.04 16.97 43.00
N ILE A 88 -28.77 15.77 43.53
CA ILE A 88 -28.53 15.54 44.97
C ILE A 88 -27.28 14.66 45.15
N ARG A 89 -26.39 15.17 46.00
CA ARG A 89 -25.10 14.66 46.47
C ARG A 89 -25.30 13.73 47.68
N LYS A 90 -24.44 12.71 47.88
CA LYS A 90 -24.03 12.17 49.20
C LYS A 90 -22.85 11.16 49.07
N GLU A 91 -21.78 11.42 49.80
CA GLU A 91 -20.66 10.53 50.17
C GLU A 91 -20.91 9.89 51.57
N PRO A 92 -19.97 9.19 52.27
CA PRO A 92 -19.19 7.96 51.95
C PRO A 92 -19.13 6.88 53.08
N CYS A 93 -18.75 5.62 52.73
CA CYS A 93 -18.02 4.51 53.45
C CYS A 93 -18.37 4.13 54.93
N PRO A 94 -17.85 3.04 55.59
CA PRO A 94 -16.78 2.06 55.26
C PRO A 94 -17.04 0.56 55.68
N TYR A 95 -16.26 -0.42 55.18
CA TYR A 95 -15.53 -1.46 55.96
C TYR A 95 -14.86 -2.51 55.05
N CYS A 96 -13.55 -2.72 55.24
CA CYS A 96 -12.80 -3.93 54.86
C CYS A 96 -12.43 -4.71 56.13
N PRO A 97 -12.06 -5.99 56.02
CA PRO A 97 -10.81 -6.38 56.68
C PRO A 97 -9.86 -7.18 55.77
N ASP A 98 -8.58 -6.89 55.95
CA ASP A 98 -7.41 -7.61 55.45
C ASP A 98 -7.30 -9.03 56.01
N ASN A 99 -6.69 -9.94 55.24
CA ASN A 99 -5.58 -10.73 55.79
C ASN A 99 -4.65 -11.31 54.72
N ASN A 100 -3.37 -11.17 55.03
CA ASN A 100 -2.18 -11.47 54.25
C ASN A 100 -1.78 -12.96 54.40
N ARG A 101 -1.28 -13.62 53.34
CA ARG A 101 -0.20 -14.64 53.44
C ARG A 101 0.35 -15.05 52.08
N GLN A 102 1.65 -15.30 52.10
CA GLN A 102 2.59 -15.47 51.00
C GLN A 102 3.24 -16.85 51.17
N THR A 103 3.31 -17.68 50.11
CA THR A 103 4.28 -18.78 49.91
C THR A 103 4.15 -19.37 48.49
N ASP A 104 5.27 -19.42 47.75
CA ASP A 104 5.58 -20.24 46.55
C ASP A 104 6.27 -21.56 47.04
N PRO A 105 6.74 -22.58 46.25
CA PRO A 105 6.76 -22.84 44.79
C PRO A 105 6.53 -24.33 44.34
N THR A 106 6.93 -24.68 43.11
CA THR A 106 7.21 -26.03 42.44
C THR A 106 6.18 -26.52 41.40
N GLU A 107 6.52 -26.45 40.09
CA GLU A 107 7.10 -27.48 39.18
C GLU A 107 6.06 -28.44 38.54
N ASP A 108 5.84 -28.38 37.21
CA ASP A 108 6.34 -29.40 36.24
C ASP A 108 5.83 -29.25 34.78
N ASN A 109 6.60 -29.85 33.86
CA ASN A 109 6.73 -29.67 32.40
C ASN A 109 5.69 -30.33 31.43
N PHE A 110 5.36 -29.61 30.33
CA PHE A 110 5.19 -29.94 28.87
C PHE A 110 4.45 -31.23 28.33
N PRO A 111 4.13 -31.39 27.00
CA PRO A 111 3.70 -30.45 25.94
C PRO A 111 2.52 -30.92 25.01
N ARG A 112 1.97 -29.96 24.24
CA ARG A 112 1.36 -30.03 22.87
C ARG A 112 0.12 -30.90 22.56
N SER A 113 -0.95 -30.21 22.14
CA SER A 113 -1.59 -30.50 20.84
C SER A 113 -2.01 -29.20 20.15
N ALA A 114 -1.48 -28.95 18.95
CA ALA A 114 -1.75 -27.76 18.15
C ALA A 114 -3.18 -27.78 17.59
N GLN A 115 -3.92 -26.69 17.79
CA GLN A 115 -5.13 -26.36 17.04
C GLN A 115 -4.83 -25.24 16.03
N PRO A 116 -5.59 -25.14 14.93
CA PRO A 116 -5.27 -24.24 13.83
C PRO A 116 -5.43 -22.79 14.29
N VAL A 117 -4.36 -22.00 14.15
CA VAL A 117 -4.38 -20.56 14.38
C VAL A 117 -5.31 -19.92 13.35
N GLN A 118 -6.50 -19.54 13.78
CA GLN A 118 -7.32 -18.57 13.05
C GLN A 118 -6.57 -17.24 13.03
N LEU A 119 -6.28 -16.76 11.82
CA LEU A 119 -5.75 -15.42 11.59
C LEU A 119 -6.74 -14.39 12.16
N PRO A 120 -6.29 -13.42 12.98
CA PRO A 120 -7.20 -12.38 13.45
C PRO A 120 -7.61 -11.50 12.28
N VAL A 121 -8.87 -11.63 11.87
CA VAL A 121 -9.59 -10.63 11.09
C VAL A 121 -9.78 -9.42 12.01
N PHE A 122 -8.97 -8.38 11.84
CA PHE A 122 -9.11 -7.15 12.62
C PHE A 122 -10.38 -6.41 12.19
N PRO A 123 -11.38 -6.23 13.08
CA PRO A 123 -12.52 -5.37 12.80
C PRO A 123 -12.03 -3.93 12.94
N TRP A 124 -12.07 -3.17 11.86
CA TRP A 124 -11.95 -1.71 11.93
C TRP A 124 -13.14 -1.18 12.71
N VAL A 125 -12.96 -0.97 14.02
CA VAL A 125 -13.94 -0.28 14.86
C VAL A 125 -13.96 1.18 14.42
N GLN A 126 -15.09 1.57 13.82
CA GLN A 126 -15.52 2.95 13.70
C GLN A 126 -15.49 3.60 15.09
N ARG A 127 -14.57 4.54 15.29
CA ARG A 127 -14.79 5.62 16.24
C ARG A 127 -14.99 6.88 15.43
N SER A 128 -16.23 7.07 14.99
CA SER A 128 -16.74 8.35 14.54
C SER A 128 -16.73 9.30 15.72
N SER A 129 -15.62 10.02 15.93
CA SER A 129 -15.74 11.35 16.51
C SER A 129 -16.64 12.15 15.57
N GLN A 130 -17.75 12.66 16.08
CA GLN A 130 -18.71 13.47 15.35
C GLN A 130 -17.98 14.65 14.69
N ILE A 131 -17.63 14.49 13.40
CA ILE A 131 -17.25 15.57 12.53
C ILE A 131 -18.48 15.84 11.68
N ASN A 132 -19.02 17.04 11.82
CA ASN A 132 -20.21 17.49 11.13
C ASN A 132 -19.95 17.38 9.60
N PRO A 133 -20.84 16.73 8.81
CA PRO A 133 -20.61 16.53 7.37
C PRO A 133 -20.49 17.84 6.56
N LYS A 134 -20.85 18.98 7.15
CA LYS A 134 -20.68 20.31 6.56
C LYS A 134 -19.25 20.87 6.68
N ASP A 135 -18.38 20.28 7.50
CA ASP A 135 -17.00 20.74 7.68
C ASP A 135 -15.98 20.08 6.74
N ILE A 136 -16.40 19.04 5.99
CA ILE A 136 -15.56 18.40 4.95
C ILE A 136 -15.95 18.91 3.55
N THR A 137 -17.16 19.42 3.38
CA THR A 137 -17.65 20.01 2.12
C THR A 137 -17.46 21.53 2.07
N ALA A 138 -16.24 22.03 2.31
CA ALA A 138 -15.80 23.35 1.85
C ALA A 138 -14.34 23.58 2.26
N ALA A 139 -13.39 22.90 1.63
CA ALA A 139 -12.14 23.57 1.29
C ALA A 139 -12.44 24.60 0.18
N HIS A 140 -13.30 25.58 0.48
CA HIS A 140 -13.35 26.80 -0.31
C HIS A 140 -11.96 27.42 -0.17
N VAL A 141 -11.20 27.41 -1.26
CA VAL A 141 -9.96 28.19 -1.39
C VAL A 141 -10.29 29.62 -0.97
N THR A 142 -9.97 29.97 0.27
CA THR A 142 -10.27 31.30 0.79
C THR A 142 -9.44 32.31 -0.01
N LYS A 143 -9.92 33.56 -0.13
CA LYS A 143 -9.12 34.64 -0.75
C LYS A 143 -7.72 34.77 -0.10
N SER A 144 -7.60 34.39 1.18
CA SER A 144 -6.31 34.26 1.89
C SER A 144 -5.43 33.14 1.31
N HIS A 145 -5.97 31.94 1.09
CA HIS A 145 -5.29 30.84 0.40
C HIS A 145 -4.85 31.21 -1.03
N ARG A 146 -5.70 31.94 -1.78
CA ARG A 146 -5.37 32.43 -3.14
C ARG A 146 -4.24 33.47 -3.15
N LYS A 147 -4.19 34.34 -2.15
CA LYS A 147 -3.12 35.33 -1.96
C LYS A 147 -1.81 34.68 -1.51
N LEU A 148 -1.91 33.60 -0.73
CA LEU A 148 -0.81 32.71 -0.37
C LEU A 148 -0.26 31.94 -1.58
N LEU A 149 -1.13 31.43 -2.45
CA LEU A 149 -0.78 30.74 -3.71
C LEU A 149 0.07 31.61 -4.63
N LEU A 150 -0.28 32.89 -4.78
CA LEU A 150 0.50 33.86 -5.55
C LEU A 150 1.89 34.15 -4.93
N LYS A 151 1.97 34.19 -3.58
CA LYS A 151 3.22 34.49 -2.86
C LYS A 151 4.17 33.29 -2.81
N SER A 152 3.64 32.06 -2.71
CA SER A 152 4.43 30.83 -2.85
C SER A 152 4.83 30.57 -4.31
N GLY A 153 4.00 30.96 -5.29
CA GLY A 153 4.37 30.92 -6.72
C GLY A 153 5.60 31.78 -7.04
N LEU A 154 5.75 32.93 -6.36
CA LEU A 154 6.95 33.78 -6.45
C LEU A 154 8.19 33.14 -5.81
N LEU A 155 8.03 32.44 -4.67
CA LEU A 155 9.13 31.71 -4.02
C LEU A 155 9.59 30.52 -4.89
N VAL A 156 8.65 29.83 -5.55
CA VAL A 156 8.91 28.75 -6.51
C VAL A 156 9.53 29.29 -7.80
N GLN A 157 9.17 30.49 -8.26
CA GLN A 157 9.82 31.14 -9.40
C GLN A 157 11.27 31.56 -9.12
N GLN A 158 11.61 31.95 -7.89
CA GLN A 158 13.00 32.25 -7.51
C GLN A 158 13.91 31.02 -7.41
N LEU A 159 13.35 29.81 -7.37
CA LEU A 159 14.10 28.55 -7.29
C LEU A 159 14.09 27.73 -8.59
N ASN A 160 13.59 28.29 -9.70
CA ASN A 160 13.60 27.63 -11.01
C ASN A 160 14.71 28.18 -11.91
N ALA A 161 15.87 27.54 -11.86
CA ALA A 161 16.72 27.32 -13.03
C ALA A 161 17.76 26.26 -12.68
N ASP A 162 17.41 24.97 -12.77
CA ASP A 162 18.37 24.01 -13.27
C ASP A 162 17.67 23.13 -14.32
N PRO A 163 18.12 23.16 -15.59
CA PRO A 163 17.65 22.23 -16.61
C PRO A 163 17.99 20.78 -16.23
N PRO A 164 17.37 19.77 -16.87
CA PRO A 164 17.85 18.39 -16.80
C PRO A 164 19.15 18.29 -17.63
N GLY A 165 20.24 18.83 -17.09
CA GLY A 165 21.60 18.65 -17.57
C GLY A 165 22.38 17.85 -16.55
N GLN A 166 23.14 16.86 -17.02
CA GLN A 166 23.99 15.99 -16.20
C GLN A 166 24.70 16.79 -15.09
N ILE A 167 24.29 16.57 -13.85
CA ILE A 167 25.05 17.03 -12.69
C ILE A 167 26.32 16.19 -12.74
N LYS A 168 27.44 16.80 -13.16
CA LYS A 168 28.75 16.19 -13.00
C LYS A 168 28.96 15.99 -11.51
N GLU A 169 29.48 14.82 -11.13
CA GLU A 169 29.76 14.41 -9.75
C GLU A 169 30.51 15.48 -8.96
N ASN A 170 29.79 16.44 -8.39
CA ASN A 170 30.32 17.38 -7.42
C ASN A 170 29.65 17.10 -6.07
N PRO A 171 30.32 16.34 -5.19
CA PRO A 171 29.81 16.01 -3.86
C PRO A 171 29.37 17.24 -3.05
N GLU A 172 30.03 18.38 -3.25
CA GLU A 172 29.66 19.64 -2.59
C GLU A 172 28.33 20.16 -3.12
N GLN A 173 28.12 20.12 -4.44
CA GLN A 173 26.87 20.57 -5.06
C GLN A 173 25.68 19.72 -4.58
N LEU A 174 25.81 18.39 -4.55
CA LEU A 174 24.71 17.54 -4.07
C LEU A 174 24.44 17.75 -2.57
N SER A 175 25.48 17.98 -1.77
CA SER A 175 25.31 18.34 -0.35
C SER A 175 24.51 19.64 -0.17
N GLN A 176 24.79 20.67 -0.98
CA GLN A 176 24.01 21.92 -0.97
C GLN A 176 22.56 21.71 -1.42
N VAL A 177 22.34 20.86 -2.42
CA VAL A 177 20.99 20.47 -2.87
C VAL A 177 20.22 19.79 -1.73
N GLN A 178 20.84 18.87 -0.98
CA GLN A 178 20.20 18.21 0.15
C GLN A 178 19.84 19.20 1.27
N LEU A 179 20.75 20.11 1.64
CA LEU A 179 20.48 21.17 2.63
C LEU A 179 19.29 22.05 2.20
N SER A 180 19.22 22.40 0.92
CA SER A 180 18.13 23.20 0.35
C SER A 180 16.79 22.45 0.43
N ARG A 181 16.77 21.16 0.08
CA ARG A 181 15.57 20.30 0.17
C ARG A 181 15.08 20.16 1.62
N GLN A 182 15.99 19.90 2.56
CA GLN A 182 15.66 19.81 3.98
C GLN A 182 15.08 21.13 4.53
N ARG A 183 15.71 22.25 4.17
CA ARG A 183 15.26 23.58 4.58
C ARG A 183 13.83 23.86 4.08
N LEU A 184 13.57 23.63 2.79
CA LEU A 184 12.24 23.83 2.23
C LEU A 184 11.19 22.94 2.92
N MET A 185 11.50 21.66 3.14
CA MET A 185 10.60 20.74 3.84
C MET A 185 10.24 21.28 5.24
N ARG A 186 11.23 21.73 6.02
CA ARG A 186 11.01 22.32 7.34
C ARG A 186 10.19 23.61 7.27
N GLU A 187 10.46 24.50 6.32
CA GLU A 187 9.71 25.74 6.12
C GLU A 187 8.25 25.48 5.77
N VAL A 188 7.98 24.53 4.87
CA VAL A 188 6.62 24.11 4.52
C VAL A 188 5.94 23.48 5.74
N CYS A 189 6.61 22.56 6.44
CA CYS A 189 6.05 21.94 7.64
C CYS A 189 5.72 22.98 8.72
N ALA A 190 6.61 23.94 9.01
CA ALA A 190 6.36 25.00 9.99
C ALA A 190 5.16 25.90 9.62
N LYS A 191 4.89 26.06 8.32
CA LYS A 191 3.78 26.86 7.82
C LYS A 191 2.42 26.15 7.88
N TYR A 192 2.39 24.85 7.61
CA TYR A 192 1.15 24.08 7.48
C TYR A 192 0.84 23.21 8.71
N THR A 193 1.78 23.02 9.63
CA THR A 193 1.49 22.47 10.96
C THR A 193 1.18 23.64 11.90
N SER A 194 0.00 23.62 12.53
CA SER A 194 -0.53 24.71 13.35
C SER A 194 0.21 24.86 14.68
N GLY A 195 1.51 25.16 14.68
CA GLY A 195 2.30 25.46 15.89
C GLY A 195 2.19 24.45 17.05
N SER A 196 1.63 23.26 16.80
CA SER A 196 1.13 22.37 17.83
C SER A 196 2.23 21.39 18.22
N THR A 197 2.81 21.66 19.39
CA THR A 197 3.35 20.71 20.39
C THR A 197 3.79 19.36 19.86
N LYS A 198 5.12 19.11 19.86
CA LYS A 198 5.80 17.80 19.72
C LYS A 198 4.83 16.62 19.60
N GLN A 199 4.30 16.39 18.39
CA GLN A 199 3.39 15.27 18.17
C GLN A 199 4.14 13.98 18.51
N THR A 200 3.53 13.16 19.35
CA THR A 200 4.14 11.89 19.74
C THR A 200 4.21 10.99 18.53
N ILE A 201 5.41 10.51 18.21
CA ILE A 201 5.62 9.57 17.11
C ILE A 201 5.00 8.23 17.51
N THR A 202 3.96 7.82 16.78
CA THR A 202 3.28 6.54 16.95
C THR A 202 3.89 5.50 16.01
N ARG A 203 3.60 4.22 16.25
CA ARG A 203 4.01 3.12 15.35
C ARG A 203 3.50 3.31 13.92
N MET A 204 2.30 3.89 13.76
CA MET A 204 1.73 4.15 12.43
C MET A 204 2.60 5.08 11.60
N HIS A 205 3.15 6.14 12.21
CA HIS A 205 4.01 7.11 11.52
C HIS A 205 5.32 6.50 10.99
N VAL A 206 5.77 5.38 11.56
CA VAL A 206 7.05 4.73 11.21
C VAL A 206 6.88 3.36 10.55
N SER A 207 5.65 2.93 10.27
CA SER A 207 5.33 1.62 9.68
C SER A 207 5.91 1.40 8.27
N ARG A 208 6.28 2.49 7.57
CA ARG A 208 6.91 2.46 6.24
C ARG A 208 8.43 2.51 6.26
N ILE A 209 9.04 2.58 7.44
CA ILE A 209 10.47 2.79 7.56
C ILE A 209 11.14 1.44 7.75
N PHE A 210 12.00 1.06 6.80
CA PHE A 210 12.90 -0.07 6.93
C PHE A 210 14.15 0.33 7.69
N VAL A 211 14.65 -0.59 8.50
CA VAL A 211 15.83 -0.39 9.35
C VAL A 211 17.00 -1.21 8.82
N GLU A 212 18.14 -0.56 8.66
CA GLU A 212 19.44 -1.16 8.40
C GLU A 212 20.39 -0.71 9.51
N ASP A 213 20.62 -1.59 10.49
CA ASP A 213 21.37 -1.25 11.71
C ASP A 213 22.88 -1.10 11.47
N LYS A 214 23.46 -1.78 10.46
CA LYS A 214 24.92 -1.84 10.25
C LYS A 214 25.50 -0.49 9.82
N HIS A 215 24.84 0.21 8.90
CA HIS A 215 25.22 1.54 8.42
C HIS A 215 24.31 2.63 8.99
N LYS A 216 23.49 2.29 10.00
CA LYS A 216 22.57 3.21 10.71
C LYS A 216 21.66 3.98 9.74
N LEU A 217 20.93 3.25 8.89
CA LEU A 217 20.07 3.81 7.86
C LEU A 217 18.59 3.51 8.16
N LEU A 218 17.75 4.51 7.98
CA LEU A 218 16.28 4.41 8.01
C LEU A 218 15.72 4.80 6.64
N TYR A 219 15.18 3.85 5.90
CA TYR A 219 14.62 4.08 4.57
C TYR A 219 13.09 4.09 4.61
N CYS A 220 12.46 5.24 4.33
CA CYS A 220 11.00 5.28 4.18
C CYS A 220 10.57 4.81 2.79
N GLU A 221 9.72 3.78 2.75
CA GLU A 221 9.17 3.21 1.53
C GLU A 221 8.11 4.13 0.92
N VAL A 222 8.44 4.73 -0.22
CA VAL A 222 7.49 5.35 -1.14
C VAL A 222 7.30 4.45 -2.36
N PRO A 223 6.14 3.78 -2.52
CA PRO A 223 5.90 2.94 -3.67
C PRO A 223 6.01 3.72 -4.99
N LYS A 224 6.53 3.04 -6.01
CA LYS A 224 6.75 3.57 -7.37
C LYS A 224 7.80 4.69 -7.48
N ALA A 225 8.59 4.91 -6.42
CA ALA A 225 9.78 5.77 -6.40
C ALA A 225 11.10 4.97 -6.23
N GLY A 226 11.18 3.79 -6.87
CA GLY A 226 12.39 2.94 -6.81
C GLY A 226 12.49 2.01 -5.59
N CYS A 227 11.41 1.88 -4.82
CA CYS A 227 11.39 1.15 -3.54
C CYS A 227 11.86 -0.31 -3.60
N SER A 228 11.55 -1.05 -4.67
CA SER A 228 11.99 -2.44 -4.79
C SER A 228 13.50 -2.56 -4.92
N ASN A 229 14.14 -1.63 -5.63
CA ASN A 229 15.60 -1.58 -5.77
C ASN A 229 16.26 -1.12 -4.47
N TRP A 230 15.65 -0.17 -3.75
CA TRP A 230 16.10 0.19 -2.40
C TRP A 230 16.05 -0.99 -1.44
N LYS A 231 14.98 -1.78 -1.43
CA LYS A 231 14.91 -2.99 -0.60
C LYS A 231 16.03 -3.98 -0.94
N ARG A 232 16.34 -4.21 -2.21
CA ARG A 232 17.48 -5.04 -2.62
C ARG A 232 18.80 -4.51 -2.07
N VAL A 233 19.01 -3.20 -2.17
CA VAL A 233 20.19 -2.53 -1.59
C VAL A 233 20.25 -2.77 -0.08
N LEU A 234 19.15 -2.60 0.66
CA LEU A 234 19.11 -2.87 2.10
C LEU A 234 19.43 -4.34 2.43
N MET A 235 18.94 -5.28 1.63
CA MET A 235 19.24 -6.71 1.80
C MET A 235 20.73 -7.01 1.60
N VAL A 236 21.37 -6.41 0.58
CA VAL A 236 22.82 -6.56 0.36
C VAL A 236 23.62 -5.90 1.49
N LEU A 237 23.21 -4.71 1.97
CA LEU A 237 23.87 -4.04 3.11
C LEU A 237 23.83 -4.88 4.39
N GLN A 238 22.75 -5.64 4.59
CA GLN A 238 22.59 -6.58 5.71
C GLN A 238 23.33 -7.91 5.52
N GLY A 239 23.98 -8.12 4.36
CA GLY A 239 24.69 -9.36 4.05
C GLY A 239 23.76 -10.53 3.70
N LEU A 240 22.50 -10.26 3.33
CA LEU A 240 21.54 -11.30 2.95
C LEU A 240 21.72 -11.78 1.50
N ALA A 241 22.44 -11.04 0.68
CA ALA A 241 22.77 -11.39 -0.69
C ALA A 241 24.09 -10.74 -1.12
N SER A 242 24.78 -11.35 -2.08
CA SER A 242 26.06 -10.84 -2.62
C SER A 242 25.88 -9.68 -3.59
N SER A 243 24.76 -9.66 -4.32
CA SER A 243 24.45 -8.62 -5.29
C SER A 243 22.95 -8.35 -5.37
N THR A 244 22.57 -7.17 -5.83
CA THR A 244 21.15 -6.79 -5.98
C THR A 244 20.47 -7.56 -7.12
N GLY A 245 21.21 -8.00 -8.13
CA GLY A 245 20.68 -8.72 -9.29
C GLY A 245 20.24 -10.16 -8.99
N GLU A 246 20.76 -10.78 -7.93
CA GLU A 246 20.39 -12.14 -7.52
C GLU A 246 19.02 -12.19 -6.82
N ILE A 247 18.54 -11.05 -6.30
CA ILE A 247 17.34 -10.99 -5.47
C ILE A 247 16.08 -10.87 -6.33
N GLN A 248 15.28 -11.92 -6.30
CA GLN A 248 14.02 -12.03 -7.05
C GLN A 248 12.93 -11.08 -6.52
N HIS A 249 11.97 -10.72 -7.38
CA HIS A 249 10.88 -9.80 -7.04
C HIS A 249 10.10 -10.23 -5.78
N ASP A 250 9.68 -11.50 -5.74
CA ASP A 250 8.85 -11.99 -4.65
C ASP A 250 9.61 -11.98 -3.31
N GLU A 251 10.91 -12.24 -3.35
CA GLU A 251 11.77 -12.19 -2.18
C GLU A 251 11.84 -10.78 -1.57
N VAL A 252 11.94 -9.75 -2.43
CA VAL A 252 11.96 -8.34 -2.03
C VAL A 252 10.67 -7.90 -1.33
N HIS A 253 9.53 -8.47 -1.73
CA HIS A 253 8.22 -7.99 -1.30
C HIS A 253 7.54 -8.87 -0.25
N TYR A 254 7.80 -10.17 -0.26
CA TYR A 254 7.09 -11.17 0.55
C TYR A 254 8.01 -12.00 1.45
N GLY A 255 9.33 -11.93 1.28
CA GLY A 255 10.28 -12.70 2.08
C GLY A 255 10.41 -12.25 3.55
N ASN A 256 9.89 -11.07 3.89
CA ASN A 256 9.92 -10.49 5.26
C ASN A 256 11.33 -10.38 5.87
N HIS A 257 12.35 -10.21 5.03
CA HIS A 257 13.76 -10.14 5.42
C HIS A 257 14.16 -8.84 6.12
N LEU A 258 13.51 -7.75 5.76
CA LEU A 258 13.85 -6.41 6.24
C LEU A 258 12.99 -6.02 7.45
N LYS A 259 13.64 -5.64 8.55
CA LYS A 259 12.96 -5.12 9.73
C LYS A 259 12.34 -3.76 9.45
N ARG A 260 11.10 -3.58 9.90
CA ARG A 260 10.42 -2.27 9.92
C ARG A 260 10.59 -1.60 11.28
N LEU A 261 10.63 -0.28 11.31
CA LEU A 261 10.88 0.49 12.53
C LEU A 261 9.75 0.32 13.56
N ASP A 262 8.51 0.12 13.11
CA ASP A 262 7.34 -0.15 13.96
C ASP A 262 7.35 -1.51 14.67
N SER A 263 8.26 -2.42 14.27
CA SER A 263 8.49 -3.70 14.96
C SER A 263 9.30 -3.57 16.25
N PHE A 264 9.99 -2.43 16.45
CA PHE A 264 10.79 -2.16 17.65
C PHE A 264 9.92 -1.61 18.79
N ASP A 265 10.44 -1.69 20.01
CA ASP A 265 9.84 -1.02 21.16
C ASP A 265 10.03 0.50 21.09
N GLN A 266 9.37 1.24 21.99
CA GLN A 266 9.39 2.71 21.95
C GLN A 266 10.82 3.27 22.07
N ASN A 267 11.66 2.67 22.92
CA ASN A 267 13.05 3.09 23.09
C ASN A 267 13.88 2.80 21.83
N GLY A 268 13.71 1.63 21.21
CA GLY A 268 14.35 1.24 19.97
C GLY A 268 13.97 2.14 18.79
N ILE A 269 12.70 2.57 18.73
CA ILE A 269 12.22 3.55 17.74
C ILE A 269 12.91 4.91 17.96
N ILE A 270 12.81 5.46 19.18
CA ILE A 270 13.38 6.78 19.51
C ILE A 270 14.89 6.81 19.31
N HIS A 271 15.60 5.75 19.71
CA HIS A 271 17.04 5.65 19.53
C HIS A 271 17.42 5.79 18.05
N ARG A 272 16.82 4.98 17.18
CA ARG A 272 17.14 4.99 15.74
C ARG A 272 16.75 6.29 15.07
N LEU A 273 15.58 6.85 15.38
CA LEU A 273 15.18 8.15 14.83
C LEU A 273 16.19 9.26 15.16
N LYS A 274 16.80 9.20 16.34
CA LYS A 274 17.83 10.16 16.78
C LYS A 274 19.22 9.89 16.20
N THR A 275 19.60 8.64 16.00
CA THR A 275 20.99 8.27 15.71
C THR A 275 21.25 7.79 14.29
N TYR A 276 20.21 7.52 13.49
CA TYR A 276 20.32 6.94 12.16
C TYR A 276 20.01 7.99 11.08
N THR A 277 20.65 7.85 9.93
CA THR A 277 20.39 8.65 8.73
C THR A 277 19.02 8.26 8.17
N LYS A 278 18.09 9.21 8.15
CA LYS A 278 16.72 9.04 7.63
C LYS A 278 16.66 9.45 6.18
N VAL A 279 16.24 8.54 5.31
CA VAL A 279 16.27 8.75 3.86
C VAL A 279 14.90 8.54 3.23
N LEU A 280 14.57 9.41 2.30
CA LEU A 280 13.31 9.44 1.58
C LEU A 280 13.61 9.62 0.09
N PHE A 281 13.13 8.72 -0.75
CA PHE A 281 13.20 8.87 -2.20
C PHE A 281 11.83 9.15 -2.77
N LEU A 282 11.76 10.19 -3.59
CA LEU A 282 10.53 10.76 -4.12
C LEU A 282 10.51 10.60 -5.63
N ARG A 283 9.32 10.77 -6.19
CA ARG A 283 9.12 10.84 -7.63
C ARG A 283 8.11 11.93 -7.91
N GLU A 284 8.21 12.58 -9.06
CA GLU A 284 7.22 13.53 -9.55
C GLU A 284 5.80 12.94 -9.33
N PRO A 285 4.90 13.64 -8.61
CA PRO A 285 3.67 13.03 -8.09
C PRO A 285 2.76 12.40 -9.16
N PHE A 286 2.63 13.02 -10.33
CA PHE A 286 1.82 12.50 -11.43
C PHE A 286 2.50 11.34 -12.16
N GLU A 287 3.81 11.38 -12.33
CA GLU A 287 4.56 10.23 -12.84
C GLU A 287 4.45 9.03 -11.89
N ARG A 288 4.50 9.26 -10.58
CA ARG A 288 4.31 8.22 -9.56
C ARG A 288 2.90 7.62 -9.67
N LEU A 289 1.88 8.46 -9.81
CA LEU A 289 0.49 8.03 -9.98
C LEU A 289 0.30 7.19 -11.25
N VAL A 290 0.82 7.67 -12.39
CA VAL A 290 0.76 6.93 -13.66
C VAL A 290 1.54 5.63 -13.54
N SER A 291 2.71 5.63 -12.90
CA SER A 291 3.45 4.40 -12.65
C SER A 291 2.65 3.40 -11.81
N ALA A 292 1.85 3.84 -10.84
CA ALA A 292 0.97 2.96 -10.07
C ALA A 292 -0.16 2.40 -10.95
N PHE A 293 -0.86 3.26 -11.70
CA PHE A 293 -1.93 2.83 -12.60
C PHE A 293 -1.44 1.77 -13.60
N ARG A 294 -0.33 2.05 -14.28
CA ARG A 294 0.28 1.14 -15.26
C ARG A 294 0.66 -0.21 -14.65
N ASP A 295 1.24 -0.17 -13.46
CA ASP A 295 1.64 -1.37 -12.72
C ASP A 295 0.46 -2.25 -12.28
N LYS A 296 -0.67 -1.63 -11.91
CA LYS A 296 -1.80 -2.33 -11.28
C LYS A 296 -2.92 -2.69 -12.25
N PHE A 297 -3.10 -1.96 -13.35
CA PHE A 297 -4.28 -2.07 -14.21
C PHE A 297 -4.01 -2.30 -15.71
N GLU A 298 -2.80 -2.05 -16.24
CA GLU A 298 -2.51 -2.31 -17.68
C GLU A 298 -2.29 -3.79 -17.98
N SER A 299 -1.74 -4.55 -17.02
CA SER A 299 -1.43 -5.97 -17.17
C SER A 299 -2.31 -6.83 -16.26
N PRO A 300 -2.59 -8.10 -16.61
CA PRO A 300 -3.33 -9.01 -15.74
C PRO A 300 -2.81 -9.00 -14.30
N ASN A 301 -3.70 -8.74 -13.34
CA ASN A 301 -3.35 -8.67 -11.93
C ASN A 301 -4.43 -9.36 -11.08
N SER A 302 -4.05 -10.46 -10.42
CA SER A 302 -4.96 -11.31 -9.65
C SER A 302 -5.50 -10.65 -8.37
N TYR A 303 -4.86 -9.61 -7.88
CA TYR A 303 -5.30 -8.87 -6.69
C TYR A 303 -6.01 -7.57 -7.06
N TYR A 304 -5.37 -6.70 -7.85
CA TYR A 304 -5.89 -5.36 -8.10
C TYR A 304 -7.11 -5.36 -9.01
N HIS A 305 -7.23 -6.27 -9.98
CA HIS A 305 -8.42 -6.30 -10.84
C HIS A 305 -9.66 -6.72 -10.04
N PRO A 306 -9.65 -7.82 -9.24
CA PRO A 306 -10.81 -8.15 -8.42
C PRO A 306 -11.12 -7.12 -7.32
N VAL A 307 -10.10 -6.66 -6.58
CA VAL A 307 -10.29 -5.81 -5.39
C VAL A 307 -10.61 -4.37 -5.76
N PHE A 308 -9.90 -3.79 -6.73
CA PHE A 308 -10.08 -2.39 -7.12
C PHE A 308 -10.77 -2.25 -8.48
N GLY A 309 -10.40 -3.07 -9.46
CA GLY A 309 -10.91 -2.94 -10.82
C GLY A 309 -12.41 -3.16 -10.94
N LYS A 310 -12.96 -4.21 -10.31
CA LYS A 310 -14.41 -4.47 -10.36
C LYS A 310 -15.22 -3.33 -9.73
N PRO A 311 -14.92 -2.86 -8.50
CA PRO A 311 -15.71 -1.77 -7.91
C PRO A 311 -15.55 -0.44 -8.65
N ILE A 312 -14.37 -0.14 -9.20
CA ILE A 312 -14.15 1.05 -10.05
C ILE A 312 -15.02 0.98 -11.30
N ILE A 313 -14.94 -0.12 -12.06
CA ILE A 313 -15.73 -0.28 -13.29
C ILE A 313 -17.22 -0.26 -12.96
N SER A 314 -17.66 -0.98 -11.94
CA SER A 314 -19.06 -1.07 -11.55
C SER A 314 -19.65 0.29 -11.17
N LYS A 315 -18.86 1.20 -10.60
CA LYS A 315 -19.35 2.51 -10.14
C LYS A 315 -19.28 3.58 -11.23
N TYR A 316 -18.21 3.61 -12.02
CA TYR A 316 -17.92 4.74 -12.91
C TYR A 316 -18.17 4.47 -14.39
N ARG A 317 -18.44 3.21 -14.79
CA ARG A 317 -18.69 2.83 -16.19
C ARG A 317 -20.15 2.48 -16.43
N SER A 318 -20.89 3.35 -17.09
CA SER A 318 -22.33 3.13 -17.37
C SER A 318 -22.61 1.91 -18.27
N ASN A 319 -21.77 1.66 -19.28
CA ASN A 319 -21.95 0.57 -20.27
C ASN A 319 -20.85 -0.49 -20.13
N ALA A 320 -20.64 -0.99 -18.92
CA ALA A 320 -19.63 -2.01 -18.66
C ALA A 320 -20.02 -3.37 -19.26
N THR A 321 -19.08 -4.01 -19.96
CA THR A 321 -19.27 -5.38 -20.43
C THR A 321 -19.32 -6.35 -19.25
N GLN A 322 -20.07 -7.45 -19.40
CA GLN A 322 -20.11 -8.51 -18.38
C GLN A 322 -18.71 -9.06 -18.06
N TYR A 323 -17.84 -9.13 -19.07
CA TYR A 323 -16.44 -9.50 -18.86
C TYR A 323 -15.71 -8.52 -17.94
N ALA A 324 -15.85 -7.21 -18.16
CA ALA A 324 -15.20 -6.19 -17.35
C ALA A 324 -15.74 -6.18 -15.91
N LEU A 325 -17.05 -6.32 -15.71
CA LEU A 325 -17.66 -6.43 -14.38
C LEU A 325 -17.22 -7.70 -13.63
N ARG A 326 -17.09 -8.82 -14.35
CA ARG A 326 -16.68 -10.11 -13.77
C ARG A 326 -15.20 -10.18 -13.43
N THR A 327 -14.33 -9.53 -14.22
CA THR A 327 -12.88 -9.66 -14.08
C THR A 327 -12.23 -8.46 -13.41
N GLY A 328 -12.82 -7.28 -13.56
CA GLY A 328 -12.21 -6.00 -13.16
C GLY A 328 -11.11 -5.54 -14.12
N ALA A 329 -10.94 -6.20 -15.27
CA ALA A 329 -9.91 -5.85 -16.25
C ALA A 329 -10.33 -4.65 -17.11
N GLY A 330 -9.33 -3.89 -17.56
CA GLY A 330 -9.52 -2.77 -18.48
C GLY A 330 -10.06 -1.52 -17.81
N VAL A 331 -9.74 -1.27 -16.54
CA VAL A 331 -9.95 0.04 -15.90
C VAL A 331 -9.24 1.10 -16.72
N THR A 332 -9.92 2.17 -17.08
CA THR A 332 -9.32 3.32 -17.77
C THR A 332 -8.67 4.27 -16.77
N PHE A 333 -7.69 5.06 -17.22
CA PHE A 333 -7.07 6.05 -16.34
C PHE A 333 -8.06 7.08 -15.83
N LYS A 334 -9.04 7.48 -16.66
CA LYS A 334 -10.10 8.41 -16.25
C LYS A 334 -10.96 7.85 -15.11
N GLU A 335 -11.40 6.60 -15.21
CA GLU A 335 -12.16 5.94 -14.13
C GLU A 335 -11.33 5.79 -12.86
N PHE A 336 -10.03 5.51 -13.00
CA PHE A 336 -9.11 5.47 -11.87
C PHE A 336 -8.96 6.84 -11.18
N ILE A 337 -8.92 7.95 -11.94
CA ILE A 337 -8.90 9.30 -11.38
C ILE A 337 -10.22 9.67 -10.71
N GLN A 338 -11.36 9.30 -11.31
CA GLN A 338 -12.67 9.46 -10.68
C GLN A 338 -12.74 8.73 -9.34
N TYR A 339 -12.26 7.49 -9.32
CA TYR A 339 -12.08 6.72 -8.09
C TYR A 339 -11.18 7.42 -7.06
N LEU A 340 -10.02 7.91 -7.47
CA LEU A 340 -9.05 8.54 -6.59
C LEU A 340 -9.60 9.84 -5.97
N LEU A 341 -10.44 10.57 -6.69
CA LEU A 341 -10.97 11.87 -6.28
C LEU A 341 -12.35 11.78 -5.61
N ASP A 342 -12.94 10.59 -5.53
CA ASP A 342 -14.23 10.36 -4.87
C ASP A 342 -14.04 10.20 -3.35
N VAL A 343 -14.74 11.02 -2.57
CA VAL A 343 -14.77 10.92 -1.10
C VAL A 343 -15.54 9.68 -0.63
N HIS A 344 -16.46 9.18 -1.46
CA HIS A 344 -17.23 7.95 -1.25
C HIS A 344 -16.74 6.81 -2.15
N ARG A 345 -15.43 6.80 -2.46
CA ARG A 345 -14.80 5.76 -3.26
C ARG A 345 -15.18 4.35 -2.78
N PRO A 346 -15.42 3.40 -3.70
CA PRO A 346 -15.88 2.06 -3.36
C PRO A 346 -14.83 1.20 -2.64
N VAL A 347 -13.56 1.59 -2.67
CA VAL A 347 -12.43 0.90 -2.02
C VAL A 347 -11.51 1.93 -1.40
N GLY A 348 -10.92 1.61 -0.24
CA GLY A 348 -10.06 2.52 0.51
C GLY A 348 -8.79 2.96 -0.24
N MET A 349 -8.08 3.92 0.35
CA MET A 349 -6.80 4.40 -0.20
C MET A 349 -5.78 3.26 -0.26
N ASP A 350 -5.07 3.15 -1.39
CA ASP A 350 -3.96 2.21 -1.52
C ASP A 350 -2.64 2.98 -1.45
N ILE A 351 -1.66 2.29 -0.89
CA ILE A 351 -0.31 2.75 -0.62
C ILE A 351 0.40 3.27 -1.89
N HIS A 352 0.04 2.76 -3.08
CA HIS A 352 0.72 3.08 -4.33
C HIS A 352 0.33 4.46 -4.89
N TRP A 353 -0.80 5.02 -4.46
CA TRP A 353 -1.30 6.34 -4.86
C TRP A 353 -1.67 7.21 -3.65
N GLU A 354 -1.21 6.84 -2.46
CA GLU A 354 -1.31 7.68 -1.27
C GLU A 354 -0.24 8.79 -1.31
N PRO A 355 -0.55 10.05 -0.96
CA PRO A 355 0.44 11.13 -0.88
C PRO A 355 1.59 10.81 0.08
N VAL A 356 2.79 11.32 -0.23
CA VAL A 356 4.01 11.01 0.54
C VAL A 356 3.90 11.51 1.98
N GLY A 357 3.21 12.64 2.19
CA GLY A 357 2.94 13.17 3.52
C GLY A 357 2.32 12.14 4.49
N HIS A 358 1.42 11.28 3.99
CA HIS A 358 0.76 10.26 4.79
C HIS A 358 1.61 8.98 4.94
N LEU A 359 2.40 8.64 3.92
CA LEU A 359 3.25 7.45 3.95
C LEU A 359 4.45 7.61 4.90
N CYS A 360 5.08 8.79 4.88
CA CYS A 360 6.42 8.99 5.44
C CYS A 360 6.51 10.11 6.47
N SER A 361 5.40 10.79 6.81
CA SER A 361 5.33 11.79 7.89
C SER A 361 6.49 12.81 7.91
N PRO A 362 6.82 13.50 6.79
CA PRO A 362 7.97 14.40 6.69
C PRO A 362 7.95 15.61 7.64
N CYS A 363 6.79 15.96 8.20
CA CYS A 363 6.69 17.00 9.23
C CYS A 363 6.88 16.48 10.68
N LEU A 364 6.95 15.16 10.85
CA LEU A 364 7.25 14.51 12.14
C LEU A 364 8.66 13.94 12.18
N LEU A 365 9.23 13.65 11.02
CA LEU A 365 10.51 12.98 10.86
C LEU A 365 11.46 13.90 10.07
N ASP A 366 12.53 14.33 10.73
CA ASP A 366 13.56 15.16 10.11
C ASP A 366 14.43 14.32 9.16
N TYR A 367 14.03 14.19 7.90
CA TYR A 367 14.82 13.45 6.91
C TYR A 367 16.19 14.09 6.64
N ASP A 368 17.24 13.28 6.68
CA ASP A 368 18.63 13.68 6.44
C ASP A 368 18.98 13.65 4.94
N PHE A 369 18.31 12.79 4.17
CA PHE A 369 18.48 12.72 2.71
C PHE A 369 17.13 12.63 2.01
N ILE A 370 16.87 13.54 1.09
CA ILE A 370 15.67 13.61 0.27
C ILE A 370 16.10 13.44 -1.18
N GLY A 371 15.96 12.22 -1.69
CA GLY A 371 16.35 11.82 -3.03
C GLY A 371 15.22 11.98 -4.06
N LYS A 372 15.58 12.18 -5.34
CA LYS A 372 14.66 12.27 -6.48
C LYS A 372 14.81 11.10 -7.44
N PHE A 373 13.70 10.54 -7.87
CA PHE A 373 13.65 9.39 -8.80
C PHE A 373 14.23 9.77 -10.17
N GLU A 374 14.09 11.04 -10.53
CA GLU A 374 14.58 11.61 -11.79
C GLU A 374 16.12 11.51 -11.92
N THR A 375 16.82 11.52 -10.78
CA THR A 375 18.29 11.41 -10.64
C THR A 375 18.68 10.24 -9.72
N LEU A 376 17.83 9.19 -9.68
CA LEU A 376 17.87 8.14 -8.66
C LEU A 376 19.23 7.46 -8.52
N GLU A 377 19.83 7.05 -9.63
CA GLU A 377 21.08 6.30 -9.62
C GLU A 377 22.24 7.12 -9.05
N GLU A 378 22.38 8.37 -9.49
CA GLU A 378 23.40 9.30 -9.02
C GLU A 378 23.23 9.59 -7.52
N GLU A 379 22.01 9.99 -7.11
CA GLU A 379 21.73 10.37 -5.73
C GLU A 379 21.81 9.17 -4.77
N ALA A 380 21.37 8.00 -5.21
CA ALA A 380 21.49 6.77 -4.43
C ALA A 380 22.95 6.36 -4.24
N ASN A 381 23.77 6.42 -5.29
CA ASN A 381 25.19 6.08 -5.20
C ASN A 381 25.97 7.09 -4.34
N PHE A 382 25.60 8.37 -4.37
CA PHE A 382 26.13 9.35 -3.42
C PHE A 382 25.78 8.98 -1.97
N LEU A 383 24.52 8.65 -1.70
CA LEU A 383 24.07 8.25 -0.36
C LEU A 383 24.81 6.99 0.11
N LEU A 384 24.97 5.99 -0.76
CA LEU A 384 25.71 4.76 -0.42
C LEU A 384 27.16 5.06 -0.01
N ARG A 385 27.84 5.95 -0.74
CA ARG A 385 29.20 6.39 -0.37
C ARG A 385 29.20 7.14 0.97
N SER A 386 28.22 8.01 1.23
CA SER A 386 28.20 8.83 2.45
C SER A 386 27.93 8.03 3.72
N ILE A 387 27.22 6.90 3.63
CA ILE A 387 27.00 5.99 4.77
C ILE A 387 28.09 4.92 4.92
N GLY A 388 29.14 4.96 4.10
CA GLY A 388 30.23 3.98 4.13
C GLY A 388 29.83 2.58 3.64
N ALA A 389 28.88 2.49 2.70
CA ALA A 389 28.54 1.22 2.07
C ALA A 389 29.75 0.62 1.31
N PRO A 390 29.79 -0.70 1.08
CA PRO A 390 30.82 -1.34 0.28
C PRO A 390 30.98 -0.69 -1.09
N SER A 391 32.22 -0.44 -1.53
CA SER A 391 32.51 0.28 -2.79
C SER A 391 32.03 -0.45 -4.05
N ASN A 392 31.83 -1.76 -3.97
CA ASN A 392 31.28 -2.59 -5.04
C ASN A 392 29.75 -2.62 -5.07
N LEU A 393 29.06 -2.00 -4.11
CA LEU A 393 27.62 -1.88 -4.08
C LEU A 393 27.18 -0.56 -4.73
N THR A 394 26.48 -0.68 -5.87
CA THR A 394 25.82 0.44 -6.54
C THR A 394 24.32 0.23 -6.59
N PHE A 395 23.58 1.32 -6.78
CA PHE A 395 22.14 1.26 -6.96
C PHE A 395 21.79 0.57 -8.28
N PRO A 396 20.92 -0.46 -8.28
CA PRO A 396 20.63 -1.21 -9.49
C PRO A 396 19.77 -0.41 -10.48
N SER A 397 20.17 -0.43 -11.75
CA SER A 397 19.51 0.26 -12.86
C SER A 397 18.47 -0.59 -13.61
N PHE A 398 18.29 -1.87 -13.26
CA PHE A 398 17.30 -2.74 -13.90
C PHE A 398 15.87 -2.45 -13.42
N LYS A 399 14.89 -2.85 -14.23
CA LYS A 399 13.47 -2.70 -13.92
C LYS A 399 12.94 -4.01 -13.35
N ASP A 400 12.44 -3.95 -12.13
CA ASP A 400 11.98 -5.12 -11.38
C ASP A 400 10.77 -5.81 -12.03
N ARG A 401 9.62 -5.13 -12.07
CA ARG A 401 8.39 -5.66 -12.67
C ARG A 401 8.24 -5.21 -14.13
N ASN A 402 7.78 -6.12 -15.00
CA ASN A 402 7.56 -5.89 -16.42
C ASN A 402 8.82 -5.29 -17.10
N PRO A 403 9.96 -6.01 -17.11
CA PRO A 403 11.26 -5.46 -17.50
C PRO A 403 11.28 -4.91 -18.93
N ASN A 404 10.49 -5.51 -19.82
CA ASN A 404 10.40 -5.12 -21.23
C ASN A 404 9.49 -3.91 -21.48
N ALA A 405 8.69 -3.50 -20.49
CA ALA A 405 7.81 -2.35 -20.66
C ALA A 405 8.58 -1.03 -20.44
N GLU A 406 8.28 -0.03 -21.25
CA GLU A 406 8.86 1.30 -21.13
C GLU A 406 8.63 1.88 -19.72
N ARG A 407 9.69 2.44 -19.11
CA ARG A 407 9.59 3.12 -17.82
C ARG A 407 8.65 4.31 -17.96
N THR A 408 7.78 4.51 -16.96
CA THR A 408 6.96 5.73 -16.92
C THR A 408 7.89 6.94 -16.97
N SER A 409 7.58 7.88 -17.84
CA SER A 409 8.31 9.13 -18.07
C SER A 409 7.33 10.30 -18.05
N LEU A 410 7.85 11.53 -18.06
CA LEU A 410 7.05 12.74 -18.17
C LEU A 410 6.16 12.73 -19.43
N GLU A 411 6.67 12.20 -20.55
CA GLU A 411 5.93 12.12 -21.80
C GLU A 411 4.74 11.16 -21.73
N ILE A 412 4.95 9.96 -21.19
CA ILE A 412 3.87 8.99 -20.95
C ILE A 412 2.84 9.59 -19.99
N THR A 413 3.31 10.26 -18.94
CA THR A 413 2.45 10.91 -17.95
C THR A 413 1.58 11.99 -18.59
N ARG A 414 2.14 12.82 -19.48
CA ARG A 414 1.38 13.80 -20.25
C ARG A 414 0.30 13.15 -21.11
N ARG A 415 0.59 12.03 -21.79
CA ARG A 415 -0.39 11.28 -22.58
C ARG A 415 -1.57 10.77 -21.73
N TYR A 416 -1.31 10.35 -20.50
CA TYR A 416 -2.35 9.91 -19.57
C TYR A 416 -3.25 11.06 -19.11
N PHE A 417 -2.67 12.16 -18.65
CA PHE A 417 -3.43 13.32 -18.17
C PHE A 417 -4.07 14.16 -19.28
N ALA A 418 -3.66 13.98 -20.54
CA ALA A 418 -4.34 14.54 -21.71
C ALA A 418 -5.74 13.94 -21.93
N GLN A 419 -6.02 12.75 -21.38
CA GLN A 419 -7.35 12.12 -21.43
C GLN A 419 -8.37 12.76 -20.48
N LEU A 420 -7.89 13.58 -19.54
CA LEU A 420 -8.69 14.26 -18.53
C LEU A 420 -9.07 15.66 -18.99
N ASN A 421 -10.14 16.21 -18.43
CA ASN A 421 -10.44 17.64 -18.59
C ASN A 421 -9.63 18.49 -17.59
N VAL A 422 -9.67 19.82 -17.76
CA VAL A 422 -8.94 20.78 -16.92
C VAL A 422 -9.32 20.62 -15.44
N THR A 423 -10.60 20.45 -15.13
CA THR A 423 -11.08 20.29 -13.76
C THR A 423 -10.57 19.01 -13.10
N GLU A 424 -10.56 17.89 -13.83
CA GLU A 424 -10.01 16.61 -13.36
C GLU A 424 -8.50 16.72 -13.11
N ARG A 425 -7.74 17.33 -14.03
CA ARG A 425 -6.31 17.60 -13.83
C ARG A 425 -6.05 18.47 -12.61
N GLN A 426 -6.83 19.53 -12.45
CA GLN A 426 -6.68 20.45 -11.33
C GLN A 426 -6.97 19.76 -9.99
N ARG A 427 -8.06 18.99 -9.90
CA ARG A 427 -8.39 18.24 -8.67
C ARG A 427 -7.34 17.18 -8.35
N ALA A 428 -6.76 16.53 -9.37
CA ALA A 428 -5.64 15.61 -9.17
C ALA A 428 -4.38 16.34 -8.67
N TYR A 429 -4.09 17.55 -9.18
CA TYR A 429 -2.99 18.36 -8.69
C TYR A 429 -3.21 18.77 -7.24
N ASP A 430 -4.42 19.22 -6.90
CA ASP A 430 -4.81 19.62 -5.54
C ASP A 430 -4.66 18.47 -4.55
N PHE A 431 -4.99 17.24 -4.98
CA PHE A 431 -4.81 16.02 -4.18
C PHE A 431 -3.33 15.77 -3.81
N TYR A 432 -2.39 16.12 -4.70
CA TYR A 432 -0.94 15.99 -4.46
C TYR A 432 -0.24 17.31 -4.16
N TYR A 433 -0.98 18.40 -3.91
CA TYR A 433 -0.42 19.76 -3.82
C TYR A 433 0.71 19.87 -2.79
N MET A 434 0.53 19.22 -1.63
CA MET A 434 1.55 19.23 -0.58
C MET A 434 2.84 18.53 -1.00
N ASP A 435 2.78 17.45 -1.79
CA ASP A 435 3.97 16.78 -2.31
C ASP A 435 4.71 17.69 -3.32
N TYR A 436 3.97 18.41 -4.18
CA TYR A 436 4.57 19.40 -5.10
C TYR A 436 5.27 20.52 -4.34
N LEU A 437 4.60 21.10 -3.36
CA LEU A 437 5.10 22.23 -2.59
C LEU A 437 6.29 21.85 -1.70
N MET A 438 6.17 20.76 -0.95
CA MET A 438 7.16 20.34 0.05
C MET A 438 8.49 19.90 -0.59
N PHE A 439 8.43 19.32 -1.80
CA PHE A 439 9.59 18.71 -2.45
C PHE A 439 10.05 19.46 -3.71
N ASN A 440 9.58 20.70 -3.88
CA ASN A 440 9.92 21.59 -4.99
C ASN A 440 9.79 20.89 -6.35
N TYR A 441 8.63 20.32 -6.63
CA TYR A 441 8.30 19.84 -7.98
C TYR A 441 7.58 20.94 -8.76
N SER A 442 8.02 21.14 -10.00
CA SER A 442 7.37 22.08 -10.92
C SER A 442 5.98 21.57 -11.33
N LYS A 443 5.07 22.50 -11.62
CA LYS A 443 3.73 22.14 -12.10
C LYS A 443 3.85 21.37 -13.43
N PRO A 444 3.19 20.22 -13.57
CA PRO A 444 3.36 19.36 -14.75
C PRO A 444 2.62 19.90 -15.99
N PHE A 445 1.63 20.79 -15.81
CA PHE A 445 0.86 21.40 -16.88
C PHE A 445 0.67 22.90 -16.68
N LYS A 446 0.54 23.64 -17.79
CA LYS A 446 0.39 25.11 -17.81
C LYS A 446 -1.00 25.59 -17.39
N ASP A 447 -2.00 24.73 -17.49
CA ASP A 447 -3.39 25.02 -17.13
C ASP A 447 -3.69 24.87 -15.63
N LEU A 448 -2.66 24.60 -14.82
CA LEU A 448 -2.75 24.48 -13.36
C LEU A 448 -2.46 25.82 -12.67
N TYR A 449 -3.30 26.21 -11.71
CA TYR A 449 -3.26 27.54 -11.07
C TYR A 449 -2.12 27.76 -10.09
#